data_AF-A0A973ETV3-F1
#
_entry.id   AF-A0A973ETV3-F1
#
_cell.length_a   1.000
_cell.length_b   1.000
_cell.length_c   1.000
_cell.angle_alpha   90.00
_cell.angle_beta   90.00
_cell.angle_gamma   90.00
#
_symmetry.space_group_name_H-M   'P 1'
#
loop_
_entity.id
_entity.type
_entity.pdbx_description
1 polymer ?
#
loop_
_entity_poly.entity_id
_entity_poly.type
_entity_poly.pdbx_seq_one_letter_code
_entity_poly.pdbx_strand_id
1 'polypeptide(L)'
;IIGPLICWLSRKDDSEWVNMNGKASLNFQLSILLYIILAAPLCIIIIGIPIIIFLGLFKIICIIIASVKSARGEYFKYPLAIPFIQ
;
A
#
# COMPACT_ATOMS: atom_id res chain seq x y z
N ILE A 1 -4.10 -5.58 4.93
CA ILE A 1 -2.78 -6.22 4.74
C ILE A 1 -2.93 -7.72 4.57
N ILE A 2 -3.53 -8.46 5.51
CA ILE A 2 -3.66 -9.93 5.42
C ILE A 2 -4.46 -10.40 4.18
N GLY A 3 -5.62 -9.80 3.89
CA GLY A 3 -6.40 -10.16 2.70
C GLY A 3 -5.62 -10.03 1.38
N PRO A 4 -5.05 -8.86 1.07
CA PRO A 4 -4.20 -8.69 -0.11
C PRO A 4 -2.97 -9.60 -0.14
N LEU A 5 -2.40 -9.92 1.03
CA LEU A 5 -1.26 -10.85 1.14
C LEU A 5 -1.67 -12.26 0.74
N ILE A 6 -2.81 -12.74 1.22
CA ILE A 6 -3.36 -14.05 0.83
C ILE A 6 -3.68 -14.08 -0.66
N CYS A 7 -4.34 -13.05 -1.20
CA CYS A 7 -4.65 -12.95 -2.62
C CYS A 7 -3.40 -12.97 -3.50
N TRP A 8 -2.35 -12.24 -3.11
CA TRP A 8 -1.08 -12.27 -3.83
C TRP A 8 -0.41 -13.64 -3.73
N LEU A 9 -0.30 -14.22 -2.53
CA LEU A 9 0.36 -15.51 -2.33
C LEU A 9 -0.33 -16.65 -3.10
N SER A 10 -1.66 -16.58 -3.23
CA SER A 10 -2.45 -17.59 -3.94
C SER A 10 -2.23 -17.60 -5.45
N ARG A 11 -1.81 -16.48 -6.06
CA ARG A 11 -1.76 -16.31 -7.53
C ARG A 11 -0.48 -15.67 -8.05
N LYS A 12 0.54 -15.48 -7.18
CA LYS A 12 1.82 -14.88 -7.56
C LYS A 12 2.58 -15.70 -8.61
N ASP A 13 2.40 -17.02 -8.59
CA ASP A 13 3.09 -17.95 -9.50
C ASP A 13 2.31 -18.17 -10.80
N ASP A 14 1.03 -17.78 -10.86
CA ASP A 14 0.16 -17.94 -12.03
C ASP A 14 0.37 -16.85 -13.10
N SER A 15 0.79 -15.65 -12.68
CA SER A 15 0.88 -14.48 -13.57
C SER A 15 1.90 -13.48 -13.06
N GLU A 16 2.87 -13.16 -13.92
CA GLU A 16 3.86 -12.12 -13.65
C GLU A 16 3.21 -10.75 -13.40
N TRP A 17 2.09 -10.47 -14.08
CA TRP A 17 1.30 -9.25 -13.86
C TRP A 17 0.72 -9.16 -12.45
N VAL A 18 0.13 -10.26 -11.96
CA VAL A 18 -0.41 -10.35 -10.59
C VAL A 18 0.72 -10.27 -9.58
N ASN A 19 1.86 -10.88 -9.88
CA ASN A 19 3.04 -10.81 -9.02
C ASN A 19 3.55 -9.37 -8.87
N MET A 20 3.75 -8.65 -9.99
CA MET A 20 4.24 -7.28 -10.01
C MET A 20 3.29 -6.30 -9.28
N ASN A 21 2.00 -6.34 -9.61
CA ASN A 21 1.01 -5.44 -9.00
C ASN A 21 0.75 -5.80 -7.52
N GLY A 22 0.73 -7.09 -7.19
CA GLY A 22 0.57 -7.57 -5.82
C GLY A 22 1.73 -7.19 -4.92
N LYS A 23 2.99 -7.37 -5.38
CA LYS A 23 4.19 -6.88 -4.67
C LYS A 23 4.14 -5.38 -4.44
N ALA A 24 3.82 -4.60 -5.48
CA ALA A 24 3.73 -3.14 -5.37
C ALA A 24 2.67 -2.69 -4.34
N SER A 25 1.49 -3.32 -4.38
CA SER A 25 0.40 -3.05 -3.43
C SER A 25 0.74 -3.45 -2.00
N LEU A 26 1.44 -4.58 -1.81
CA LEU A 26 1.91 -5.03 -0.49
C LEU A 26 2.99 -4.10 0.07
N ASN A 27 3.97 -3.73 -0.74
CA ASN A 27 5.01 -2.77 -0.37
C ASN A 27 4.42 -1.43 0.08
N PHE A 28 3.42 -0.93 -0.65
CA PHE A 28 2.69 0.29 -0.26
C PHE A 28 1.95 0.13 1.08
N GLN A 29 1.19 -0.95 1.25
CA GLN A 29 0.46 -1.21 2.49
C GLN A 29 1.38 -1.36 3.70
N LEU A 30 2.53 -2.02 3.54
CA LEU A 30 3.56 -2.12 4.58
C LEU A 30 4.19 -0.76 4.89
N SER A 31 4.43 0.07 3.87
CA SER A 31 4.97 1.41 4.06
C SER A 31 4.01 2.30 4.85
N ILE A 32 2.72 2.31 4.49
CA ILE A 32 1.70 3.06 5.23
C ILE A 32 1.57 2.54 6.67
N LEU A 33 1.64 1.22 6.89
CA LEU A 33 1.63 0.65 8.24
C LEU A 33 2.82 1.19 9.06
N LEU A 34 4.03 1.16 8.49
CA LEU A 34 5.22 1.69 9.13
C LEU A 34 5.06 3.18 9.48
N TYR A 35 4.56 3.99 8.55
CA TYR A 35 4.31 5.42 8.81
C TYR A 35 3.28 5.66 9.92
N ILE A 36 2.23 4.83 10.00
CA ILE A 36 1.26 4.91 11.10
C ILE A 36 1.90 4.53 12.44
N ILE A 37 2.73 3.49 12.48
CA ILE A 37 3.45 3.08 13.69
C ILE A 37 4.38 4.21 14.17
N LEU A 38 5.08 4.86 13.24
CA LEU A 38 5.95 6.00 13.56
C LEU A 38 5.15 7.24 13.98
N ALA A 39 3.95 7.45 13.43
CA ALA A 39 3.08 8.57 13.78
C ALA A 39 2.29 8.35 15.08
N ALA A 40 2.09 7.11 15.52
CA ALA A 40 1.36 6.77 16.74
C ALA A 40 1.89 7.47 18.02
N PRO A 41 3.20 7.51 18.32
CA PRO A 41 3.70 8.27 19.47
C PRO A 41 3.49 9.78 19.34
N LEU A 42 3.46 10.33 18.12
CA LEU A 42 3.18 11.75 17.89
C LEU A 42 1.73 12.13 18.23
N CYS A 43 0.82 11.15 18.36
CA CYS A 43 -0.55 11.40 18.82
C CYS A 43 -0.60 11.89 20.27
N ILE A 44 0.41 11.59 21.10
CA ILE A 44 0.50 12.09 22.48
C ILE A 44 0.56 13.63 22.50
N ILE A 45 1.13 14.23 21.44
CA ILE A 45 1.26 15.68 21.25
C ILE A 45 0.16 16.23 20.33
N ILE A 46 -0.91 15.46 20.06
CA ILE A 46 -2.05 15.78 19.18
C ILE A 46 -1.69 15.92 17.68
N ILE A 47 -0.44 16.23 17.35
CA ILE A 47 0.09 16.36 15.97
C ILE A 47 0.00 15.05 15.17
N GLY A 48 0.06 13.90 15.82
CA GLY A 48 -0.07 12.60 15.13
C GLY A 48 -1.45 12.34 14.52
N ILE A 49 -2.52 12.94 15.06
CA ILE A 49 -3.89 12.72 14.60
C ILE A 49 -4.11 13.18 13.15
N PRO A 50 -3.82 14.45 12.77
CA PRO A 50 -3.98 14.89 11.38
C PRO A 50 -3.08 14.11 10.41
N ILE A 51 -1.89 13.67 10.84
CA ILE A 51 -0.96 12.87 10.03
C ILE A 51 -1.59 11.51 9.69
N ILE A 52 -2.15 10.81 10.68
CA ILE A 52 -2.77 9.50 10.47
C ILE A 52 -4.01 9.62 9.56
N ILE A 53 -4.82 10.66 9.74
CA ILE A 53 -5.99 10.92 8.88
C ILE A 53 -5.54 11.14 7.43
N PHE A 54 -4.52 11.97 7.22
CA PHE A 54 -3.95 12.23 5.90
C PHE A 54 -3.41 10.96 5.25
N LEU A 55 -2.64 10.15 5.98
CA LEU A 55 -2.12 8.87 5.50
C LEU A 55 -3.24 7.88 5.13
N GLY A 56 -4.34 7.87 5.90
CA GLY A 56 -5.53 7.06 5.61
C GLY A 56 -6.21 7.44 4.30
N LEU A 57 -6.46 8.73 4.08
CA LEU A 57 -7.00 9.26 2.82
C LEU A 57 -6.08 8.98 1.64
N PHE A 58 -4.79 9.28 1.81
CA PHE A 58 -3.76 9.05 0.79
C PHE A 58 -3.70 7.58 0.37
N LYS A 59 -3.76 6.66 1.34
CA LYS A 59 -3.82 5.22 1.09
C LYS A 59 -5.01 4.84 0.21
N ILE A 60 -6.20 5.32 0.51
CA ILE A 60 -7.41 4.99 -0.24
C ILE A 60 -7.31 5.52 -1.68
N ILE A 61 -6.88 6.77 -1.85
CA ILE A 61 -6.70 7.39 -3.18
C ILE A 61 -5.71 6.58 -4.02
N CYS A 62 -4.55 6.23 -3.46
CA CYS A 62 -3.54 5.44 -4.18
C CYS A 62 -4.05 4.06 -4.57
N ILE A 63 -4.81 3.37 -3.69
CA ILE A 63 -5.40 2.06 -4.00
C ILE A 63 -6.41 2.17 -5.14
N ILE A 64 -7.25 3.22 -5.16
CA ILE A 64 -8.23 3.45 -6.22
C ILE A 64 -7.50 3.67 -7.55
N ILE A 65 -6.53 4.57 -7.60
CA ILE A 65 -5.77 4.87 -8.83
C ILE A 65 -5.05 3.62 -9.33
N ALA A 66 -4.40 2.87 -8.44
CA ALA A 66 -3.73 1.63 -8.79
C ALA A 66 -4.70 0.58 -9.34
N SER A 67 -5.89 0.45 -8.76
CA SER A 67 -6.91 -0.49 -9.22
C SER A 67 -7.42 -0.12 -10.61
N VAL A 68 -7.70 1.17 -10.85
CA VAL A 68 -8.15 1.66 -12.16
C VAL A 68 -7.06 1.49 -13.22
N LYS A 69 -5.80 1.79 -12.89
CA LYS A 69 -4.66 1.62 -13.82
C LYS A 69 -4.35 0.16 -14.11
N SER A 70 -4.39 -0.70 -13.09
CA SER A 70 -4.22 -2.14 -13.25
C SER A 70 -5.29 -2.75 -14.17
N ALA A 71 -6.54 -2.28 -14.06
CA ALA A 71 -7.63 -2.67 -14.98
C ALA A 71 -7.40 -2.23 -16.44
N ARG A 72 -6.60 -1.20 -16.69
CA ARG A 72 -6.21 -0.74 -18.03
C ARG A 72 -4.93 -1.41 -18.55
N GLY A 73 -4.33 -2.31 -17.77
CA GLY A 73 -3.02 -2.90 -18.10
C GLY A 73 -1.84 -1.95 -17.89
N GLU A 74 -2.03 -0.85 -17.15
CA GLU A 74 -0.96 0.08 -16.80
C GLU A 74 -0.35 -0.26 -15.44
N TYR A 75 0.98 -0.23 -15.35
CA TYR A 75 1.68 -0.41 -14.08
C TYR A 75 1.66 0.89 -13.28
N PHE A 76 1.09 0.86 -12.07
CA PHE A 76 1.11 1.99 -11.15
C PHE A 76 2.18 1.81 -10.08
N LYS A 77 3.20 2.68 -10.10
CA LYS A 77 4.18 2.77 -9.03
C LYS A 77 3.59 3.57 -7.88
N TYR A 78 3.35 2.90 -6.76
CA TYR A 78 2.82 3.56 -5.57
C TYR A 78 3.80 4.63 -5.05
N PRO A 79 3.36 5.88 -4.91
CA PRO A 79 4.17 6.91 -4.27
C PRO A 79 4.35 6.59 -2.78
N LEU A 80 5.52 6.92 -2.23
CA LEU A 80 5.89 6.62 -0.83
C LEU A 80 5.88 5.12 -0.47
N ALA A 81 5.97 4.23 -1.47
CA ALA A 81 6.16 2.80 -1.24
C ALA A 81 7.65 2.47 -1.13
N ILE A 82 8.04 1.90 0.00
CA ILE A 82 9.36 1.30 0.24
C ILE A 82 9.31 -0.15 -0.27
N PRO A 83 10.28 -0.56 -1.13
CA PRO A 83 10.31 -1.92 -1.67
C PRO A 83 10.84 -2.91 -0.61
N PHE A 84 9.93 -3.45 0.20
CA PHE A 84 10.25 -4.51 1.18
C PHE A 84 10.38 -5.87 0.50
N ILE A 85 9.54 -6.12 -0.51
CA ILE A 85 9.47 -7.36 -1.28
C ILE A 85 9.95 -7.05 -2.69
N GLN A 86 11.09 -7.63 -3.09
CA GLN A 86 11.65 -7.58 -4.45
C GLN A 86 11.08 -8.68 -5.32
#